data_AF-A0A7V0V840-F1
#
_entry.id   AF-A0A7V0V840-F1
#
_cell.length_a   1.000
_cell.length_b   1.000
_cell.length_c   1.000
_cell.angle_alpha   90.00
_cell.angle_beta   90.00
_cell.angle_gamma   90.00
#
_symmetry.space_group_name_H-M   'P 1'
#
loop_
_entity.id
_entity.type
_entity.pdbx_description
1 polymer ?
#
loop_
_entity_poly.entity_id
_entity_poly.type
_entity_poly.pdbx_seq_one_letter_code
_entity_poly.pdbx_strand_id
1 'polypeptide(L)'
;MDNESQDLSQASNEGIKKECSFFDLLYGVIANPTETLRHIVDTKPVLAAVLLYVVVSLVSGIANIPLRLNRFNQLPLDLSSLNGFNMHAAIFVFIIIGVLIAVFFSLLGFLAFGGICHLFGRLFKGDGKFSGLISGFGFASFPGMLATPLILISLILGESGYILNSLSSLAFAIWVVILEAIAIRENYQFSTGRAVATLISSFLVLCLAAFIIVMVLVLGVTALFFGALASR
;
A
#
# COMPACT_ATOMS: atom_id res chain seq x y z
N MET A 1 -42.89 1.81 -38.79
CA MET A 1 -41.56 1.17 -38.85
C MET A 1 -40.49 1.96 -38.10
N ASP A 2 -40.77 3.18 -37.61
CA ASP A 2 -39.72 4.03 -37.01
C ASP A 2 -39.48 3.80 -35.50
N ASN A 3 -40.47 3.27 -34.77
CA ASN A 3 -40.36 3.13 -33.31
C ASN A 3 -39.43 1.96 -32.90
N GLU A 4 -39.47 0.87 -33.65
CA GLU A 4 -38.66 -0.34 -33.38
C GLU A 4 -37.17 -0.11 -33.67
N SER A 5 -36.86 0.72 -34.67
CA SER A 5 -35.48 1.14 -34.95
C SER A 5 -34.91 2.13 -33.92
N GLN A 6 -35.77 2.93 -33.29
CA GLN A 6 -35.37 3.84 -32.20
C GLN A 6 -35.16 3.09 -30.89
N ASP A 7 -36.01 2.12 -30.55
CA ASP A 7 -35.83 1.25 -29.38
C ASP A 7 -34.57 0.37 -29.51
N LEU A 8 -34.28 -0.17 -30.70
CA LEU A 8 -33.06 -0.94 -30.93
C LEU A 8 -31.80 -0.06 -30.92
N SER A 9 -31.90 1.20 -31.34
CA SER A 9 -30.82 2.18 -31.22
C SER A 9 -30.61 2.65 -29.77
N GLN A 10 -31.67 2.77 -28.97
CA GLN A 10 -31.59 3.15 -27.56
C GLN A 10 -31.12 1.97 -26.69
N ALA A 11 -31.60 0.75 -26.91
CA ALA A 11 -31.09 -0.45 -26.26
C ALA A 11 -29.63 -0.75 -26.66
N SER A 12 -29.25 -0.47 -27.92
CA SER A 12 -27.85 -0.50 -28.33
C SER A 12 -27.04 0.58 -27.63
N ASN A 13 -27.56 1.80 -27.43
CA ASN A 13 -26.83 2.88 -26.75
C ASN A 13 -26.73 2.69 -25.23
N GLU A 14 -27.73 2.09 -24.58
CA GLU A 14 -27.66 1.70 -23.17
C GLU A 14 -26.75 0.47 -22.95
N GLY A 15 -26.64 -0.39 -23.96
CA GLY A 15 -25.65 -1.47 -24.03
C GLY A 15 -24.22 -1.00 -24.39
N ILE A 16 -24.06 0.22 -24.92
CA ILE A 16 -22.76 0.84 -25.21
C ILE A 16 -22.28 1.56 -23.94
N LYS A 17 -21.43 0.87 -23.17
CA LYS A 17 -20.65 1.38 -22.03
C LYS A 17 -21.43 1.76 -20.77
N LYS A 18 -21.92 0.76 -20.03
CA LYS A 18 -21.67 0.80 -18.58
C LYS A 18 -20.20 0.46 -18.36
N GLU A 19 -19.30 1.42 -18.65
CA GLU A 19 -17.95 1.35 -18.10
C GLU A 19 -18.12 1.20 -16.59
N CYS A 20 -17.61 0.12 -16.00
CA CYS A 20 -17.63 -0.03 -14.55
C CYS A 20 -16.99 1.22 -13.96
N SER A 21 -17.79 1.99 -13.23
CA SER A 21 -17.34 3.25 -12.65
C SER A 21 -16.22 2.96 -11.65
N PHE A 22 -15.36 3.94 -11.38
CA PHE A 22 -14.32 3.82 -10.37
C PHE A 22 -14.87 3.32 -9.02
N PHE A 23 -16.04 3.80 -8.61
CA PHE A 23 -16.71 3.36 -7.39
C PHE A 23 -17.27 1.93 -7.48
N ASP A 24 -17.73 1.51 -8.66
CA ASP A 24 -18.15 0.12 -8.90
C ASP A 24 -16.96 -0.83 -8.74
N LEU A 25 -15.77 -0.42 -9.20
CA LEU A 25 -14.53 -1.17 -9.02
C LEU A 25 -14.12 -1.24 -7.54
N LEU A 26 -14.17 -0.13 -6.80
CA LEU A 26 -13.87 -0.12 -5.36
C LEU A 26 -14.81 -1.04 -4.58
N TYR A 27 -16.12 -0.91 -4.84
CA TYR A 27 -17.13 -1.76 -4.22
C TYR A 27 -16.94 -3.23 -4.62
N GLY A 28 -16.68 -3.48 -5.90
CA GLY A 28 -16.48 -4.82 -6.45
C GLY A 28 -15.25 -5.53 -5.86
N VAL A 29 -14.16 -4.82 -5.56
CA VAL A 29 -12.99 -5.40 -4.88
C VAL A 29 -13.35 -5.97 -3.50
N ILE A 30 -14.31 -5.35 -2.81
CA ILE A 30 -14.75 -5.81 -1.49
C ILE A 30 -15.81 -6.93 -1.64
N ALA A 31 -16.80 -6.72 -2.50
CA ALA A 31 -17.97 -7.60 -2.59
C ALA A 31 -17.75 -8.82 -3.49
N ASN A 32 -17.07 -8.65 -4.63
CA ASN A 32 -16.84 -9.65 -5.66
C ASN A 32 -15.38 -9.62 -6.16
N PRO A 33 -14.40 -9.90 -5.28
CA PRO A 33 -12.98 -9.61 -5.52
C PRO A 33 -12.40 -10.27 -6.77
N THR A 34 -12.70 -11.56 -6.99
CA THR A 34 -12.14 -12.33 -8.11
C THR A 34 -12.53 -11.74 -9.46
N GLU A 35 -13.84 -11.56 -9.70
CA GLU A 35 -14.37 -11.05 -10.96
C GLU A 35 -13.92 -9.60 -11.19
N THR A 36 -13.95 -8.79 -10.13
CA THR A 36 -13.56 -7.38 -10.22
C THR A 36 -12.07 -7.21 -10.48
N LEU A 37 -11.21 -7.95 -9.77
CA LEU A 37 -9.77 -7.90 -10.00
C LEU A 37 -9.40 -8.44 -11.38
N ARG A 38 -10.08 -9.48 -11.88
CA ARG A 38 -9.92 -9.93 -13.29
C ARG A 38 -10.19 -8.79 -14.27
N HIS A 39 -11.31 -8.09 -14.09
CA HIS A 39 -11.64 -6.94 -14.92
C HIS A 39 -10.60 -5.80 -14.81
N ILE A 40 -10.10 -5.50 -13.61
CA ILE A 40 -9.09 -4.46 -13.38
C ILE A 40 -7.75 -4.80 -14.06
N VAL A 41 -7.28 -6.05 -13.95
CA VAL A 41 -6.00 -6.45 -14.56
C VAL A 41 -6.10 -6.52 -16.09
N ASP A 42 -7.30 -6.72 -16.63
CA ASP A 42 -7.57 -6.70 -18.07
C ASP A 42 -7.64 -5.29 -18.63
N THR A 43 -8.41 -4.40 -17.98
CA THR A 43 -8.59 -2.99 -18.38
C THR A 43 -7.39 -2.11 -18.05
N LYS A 44 -6.60 -2.48 -17.04
CA LYS A 44 -5.31 -1.86 -16.65
C LYS A 44 -5.43 -0.35 -16.37
N PRO A 45 -6.35 0.12 -15.51
CA PRO A 45 -6.47 1.54 -15.17
C PRO A 45 -5.34 1.99 -14.22
N VAL A 46 -4.09 1.94 -14.70
CA VAL A 46 -2.86 2.13 -13.90
C VAL A 46 -2.88 3.45 -13.14
N LEU A 47 -3.26 4.55 -13.82
CA LEU A 47 -3.31 5.86 -13.18
C LEU A 47 -4.28 5.88 -12.00
N ALA A 48 -5.49 5.34 -12.18
CA ALA A 48 -6.48 5.28 -11.11
C ALA A 48 -5.98 4.42 -9.93
N ALA A 49 -5.33 3.28 -10.22
CA ALA A 49 -4.78 2.40 -9.20
C ALA A 49 -3.62 3.03 -8.42
N VAL A 50 -2.71 3.74 -9.10
CA VAL A 50 -1.61 4.47 -8.45
C VAL A 50 -2.15 5.61 -7.61
N LEU A 51 -3.09 6.41 -8.13
CA LEU A 51 -3.73 7.49 -7.36
C LEU A 51 -4.45 6.94 -6.13
N LEU A 52 -5.19 5.83 -6.28
CA LEU A 52 -5.83 5.15 -5.18
C LEU A 52 -4.82 4.71 -4.11
N TYR A 53 -3.71 4.07 -4.51
CA TYR A 53 -2.66 3.68 -3.57
C TYR A 53 -2.04 4.87 -2.84
N VAL A 54 -1.83 6.00 -3.54
CA VAL A 54 -1.33 7.24 -2.94
C VAL A 54 -2.34 7.79 -1.91
N VAL A 55 -3.64 7.78 -2.23
CA VAL A 55 -4.69 8.19 -1.29
C VAL A 55 -4.71 7.28 -0.06
N VAL A 56 -4.68 5.96 -0.25
CA VAL A 56 -4.59 4.98 0.85
C VAL A 56 -3.36 5.24 1.73
N SER A 57 -2.21 5.51 1.11
CA SER A 57 -0.95 5.82 1.81
C SER A 57 -1.02 7.14 2.59
N LEU A 58 -1.62 8.18 2.00
CA LEU A 58 -1.81 9.48 2.65
C LEU A 58 -2.75 9.38 3.85
N VAL A 59 -3.91 8.75 3.67
CA VAL A 59 -4.89 8.53 4.73
C VAL A 59 -4.25 7.76 5.89
N SER A 60 -3.54 6.68 5.59
CA SER A 60 -2.82 5.89 6.59
C SER A 60 -1.71 6.71 7.28
N GLY A 61 -0.95 7.50 6.52
CA GLY A 61 0.12 8.36 7.04
C GLY A 61 -0.40 9.44 7.99
N ILE A 62 -1.52 10.08 7.65
CA ILE A 62 -2.18 11.10 8.46
C ILE A 62 -2.77 10.48 9.73
N ALA A 63 -3.43 9.33 9.61
CA ALA A 63 -4.02 8.63 10.74
C ALA A 63 -3.01 8.24 11.82
N ASN A 64 -1.75 8.02 11.43
CA ASN A 64 -0.66 7.70 12.34
C ASN A 64 -0.01 8.92 13.00
N ILE A 65 -0.40 10.16 12.67
CA ILE A 65 0.18 11.38 13.25
C ILE A 65 0.06 11.42 14.78
N PRO A 66 -1.11 11.17 15.40
CA PRO A 66 -1.23 11.22 16.86
C PRO A 66 -0.32 10.19 17.57
N LEU A 67 -0.18 8.99 16.97
CA LEU A 67 0.73 7.97 17.49
C LEU A 67 2.19 8.41 17.42
N ARG A 68 2.59 9.07 16.32
CA ARG A 68 3.96 9.61 16.18
C ARG A 68 4.23 10.74 17.18
N LEU A 69 3.26 11.62 17.40
CA LEU A 69 3.34 12.68 18.40
C LEU A 69 3.51 12.11 19.82
N ASN A 70 2.69 11.11 20.18
CA ASN A 70 2.79 10.47 21.50
C ASN A 70 4.17 9.83 21.72
N ARG A 71 4.71 9.12 20.71
CA ARG A 71 6.07 8.56 20.78
C ARG A 71 7.15 9.65 20.88
N PHE A 72 7.01 10.75 20.15
CA PHE A 72 7.95 11.86 20.22
C PHE A 72 8.00 12.47 21.62
N ASN A 73 6.84 12.66 22.25
CA ASN A 73 6.73 13.21 23.61
C ASN A 73 7.30 12.28 24.70
N GLN A 74 7.49 10.99 24.40
CA GLN A 74 8.09 10.02 25.32
C GLN A 74 9.62 9.96 25.22
N LEU A 75 10.23 10.63 24.23
CA LEU A 75 11.68 10.68 24.10
C LEU A 75 12.28 11.53 25.23
N PRO A 76 13.34 11.07 25.91
CA PRO A 76 14.02 11.83 26.96
C PRO A 76 14.95 12.89 26.36
N LEU A 77 14.41 13.75 25.48
CA LEU A 77 15.13 14.84 24.84
C LEU A 77 14.77 16.14 25.55
N ASP A 78 15.67 16.63 26.39
CA ASP A 78 15.52 17.95 27.01
C ASP A 78 15.94 19.05 26.02
N LEU A 79 14.95 19.56 25.28
CA LEU A 79 15.12 20.60 24.27
C LEU A 79 14.82 22.00 24.83
N SER A 80 14.63 22.13 26.14
CA SER A 80 14.32 23.40 26.82
C SER A 80 15.46 24.44 26.72
N SER A 81 16.67 23.99 26.40
CA SER A 81 17.85 24.83 26.18
C SER A 81 17.83 25.63 24.86
N LEU A 82 16.93 25.30 23.92
CA LEU A 82 16.80 25.99 22.63
C LEU A 82 15.89 27.23 22.74
N ASN A 83 16.33 28.23 23.51
CA ASN A 83 15.62 29.50 23.66
C ASN A 83 15.41 30.20 22.31
N GLY A 84 14.16 30.61 22.03
CA GLY A 84 13.77 31.34 20.81
C GLY A 84 13.29 30.48 19.64
N PHE A 85 13.34 29.15 19.75
CA PHE A 85 12.84 28.25 18.71
C PHE A 85 11.38 27.87 18.95
N ASN A 86 10.49 28.10 17.96
CA ASN A 86 9.10 27.65 18.07
C ASN A 86 9.02 26.13 17.86
N MET A 87 9.19 25.39 18.94
CA MET A 87 9.26 23.94 18.96
C MET A 87 7.99 23.28 18.39
N HIS A 88 6.82 23.86 18.61
CA HIS A 88 5.55 23.36 18.06
C HIS A 88 5.53 23.45 16.53
N ALA A 89 5.98 24.58 15.97
CA ALA A 89 6.09 24.75 14.53
C ALA A 89 7.11 23.78 13.92
N ALA A 90 8.25 23.57 14.58
CA ALA A 90 9.28 22.65 14.11
C ALA A 90 8.82 21.18 14.11
N ILE A 91 8.15 20.73 15.18
CA ILE A 91 7.56 19.39 15.26
C ILE A 91 6.50 19.21 14.18
N PHE A 92 5.64 20.21 13.98
CA PHE A 92 4.62 20.17 12.93
C PHE A 92 5.25 20.02 11.54
N VAL A 93 6.23 20.85 11.19
CA VAL A 93 6.96 20.76 9.92
C VAL A 93 7.66 19.41 9.76
N PHE A 94 8.33 18.92 10.80
CA PHE A 94 8.99 17.61 10.81
C PHE A 94 8.00 16.47 10.54
N ILE A 95 6.81 16.51 11.13
CA ILE A 95 5.75 15.52 10.90
C ILE A 95 5.25 15.56 9.47
N ILE A 96 4.97 16.76 8.93
CA ILE A 96 4.49 16.91 7.55
C ILE A 96 5.53 16.38 6.57
N ILE A 97 6.80 16.77 6.72
CA ILE A 97 7.90 16.25 5.91
C ILE A 97 8.00 14.73 6.07
N GLY A 98 7.90 14.21 7.30
CA GLY A 98 7.92 12.78 7.57
C GLY A 98 6.77 12.01 6.88
N VAL A 99 5.55 12.57 6.83
CA VAL A 99 4.42 11.98 6.10
C VAL A 99 4.70 11.97 4.60
N LEU A 100 5.18 13.07 4.03
CA LEU A 100 5.49 13.16 2.60
C LEU A 100 6.60 12.18 2.19
N ILE A 101 7.66 12.09 2.99
CA ILE A 101 8.73 11.10 2.81
C ILE A 101 8.16 9.69 2.89
N ALA A 102 7.33 9.38 3.89
CA ALA A 102 6.73 8.06 4.04
C ALA A 102 5.86 7.67 2.83
N VAL A 103 5.07 8.59 2.29
CA VAL A 103 4.23 8.34 1.09
C VAL A 103 5.09 8.16 -0.16
N PHE A 104 6.16 8.93 -0.30
CA PHE A 104 7.10 8.75 -1.40
C PHE A 104 7.76 7.36 -1.36
N PHE A 105 8.27 6.96 -0.20
CA PHE A 105 8.87 5.63 -0.03
C PHE A 105 7.85 4.49 -0.10
N SER A 106 6.59 4.70 0.32
CA SER A 106 5.53 3.69 0.15
C SER A 106 5.22 3.46 -1.32
N LEU A 107 5.13 4.53 -2.12
CA LEU A 107 4.94 4.42 -3.57
C LEU A 107 6.12 3.72 -4.24
N LEU A 108 7.35 4.05 -3.84
CA LEU A 108 8.55 3.37 -4.34
C LEU A 108 8.54 1.88 -3.98
N GLY A 109 8.21 1.55 -2.73
CA GLY A 109 8.08 0.18 -2.24
C GLY A 109 6.99 -0.60 -2.97
N PHE A 110 5.84 0.01 -3.22
CA PHE A 110 4.74 -0.55 -4.01
C PHE A 110 5.17 -0.91 -5.43
N LEU A 111 5.85 0.02 -6.13
CA LEU A 111 6.36 -0.23 -7.48
C LEU A 111 7.47 -1.29 -7.49
N ALA A 112 8.38 -1.24 -6.51
CA ALA A 112 9.47 -2.21 -6.37
C ALA A 112 8.92 -3.63 -6.11
N PHE A 113 7.98 -3.76 -5.18
CA PHE A 113 7.31 -5.03 -4.89
C PHE A 113 6.54 -5.54 -6.11
N GLY A 114 5.78 -4.68 -6.78
CA GLY A 114 5.13 -5.03 -8.06
C GLY A 114 6.12 -5.49 -9.11
N GLY A 115 7.31 -4.88 -9.20
CA GLY A 115 8.37 -5.24 -10.13
C GLY A 115 8.96 -6.62 -9.84
N ILE A 116 9.24 -6.91 -8.57
CA ILE A 116 9.72 -8.23 -8.13
C ILE A 116 8.64 -9.30 -8.39
N CYS A 117 7.39 -9.02 -8.04
CA CYS A 117 6.26 -9.91 -8.34
C CYS A 117 6.10 -10.13 -9.85
N HIS A 118 6.32 -9.11 -10.69
CA HIS A 118 6.32 -9.28 -12.13
C HIS A 118 7.46 -10.17 -12.62
N LEU A 119 8.66 -10.01 -12.07
CA LEU A 119 9.80 -10.87 -12.38
C LEU A 119 9.49 -12.34 -12.05
N PHE A 120 8.97 -12.64 -10.86
CA PHE A 120 8.58 -13.99 -10.49
C PHE A 120 7.38 -14.51 -11.30
N GLY A 121 6.42 -13.65 -11.62
CA GLY A 121 5.31 -13.99 -12.52
C GLY A 121 5.81 -14.42 -13.89
N ARG A 122 6.81 -13.73 -14.45
CA ARG A 122 7.45 -14.15 -15.71
C ARG A 122 8.30 -15.40 -15.54
N LEU A 123 9.05 -15.53 -14.45
CA LEU A 123 9.87 -16.71 -14.13
C LEU A 123 9.02 -17.98 -14.02
N PHE A 124 7.84 -17.87 -13.41
CA PHE A 124 6.88 -18.95 -13.35
C PHE A 124 6.04 -19.09 -14.61
N LYS A 125 6.44 -18.51 -15.75
CA LYS A 125 5.79 -18.65 -17.06
C LYS A 125 4.36 -18.13 -17.11
N GLY A 126 4.12 -16.96 -16.52
CA GLY A 126 2.86 -16.23 -16.62
C GLY A 126 2.85 -15.22 -17.76
N ASP A 127 1.67 -15.04 -18.37
CA ASP A 127 1.47 -14.16 -19.52
C ASP A 127 0.95 -12.76 -19.16
N GLY A 128 0.92 -12.46 -17.87
CA GLY A 128 0.49 -11.18 -17.32
C GLY A 128 1.45 -10.02 -17.60
N LYS A 129 0.90 -8.80 -17.57
CA LYS A 129 1.63 -7.55 -17.76
C LYS A 129 1.86 -6.84 -16.44
N PHE A 130 2.95 -6.07 -16.35
CA PHE A 130 3.24 -5.25 -15.18
C PHE A 130 2.12 -4.22 -14.89
N SER A 131 1.58 -3.59 -15.92
CA SER A 131 0.49 -2.62 -15.78
C SER A 131 -0.79 -3.22 -15.19
N GLY A 132 -1.12 -4.46 -15.55
CA GLY A 132 -2.26 -5.17 -14.96
C GLY A 132 -2.01 -5.48 -13.49
N LEU A 133 -0.80 -5.96 -13.14
CA LEU A 133 -0.41 -6.24 -11.76
C LEU A 133 -0.48 -4.99 -10.87
N ILE A 134 0.11 -3.87 -11.30
CA ILE A 134 0.06 -2.60 -10.56
C ILE A 134 -1.38 -2.10 -10.41
N SER A 135 -2.21 -2.29 -11.44
CA SER A 135 -3.63 -1.95 -11.36
C SER A 135 -4.34 -2.78 -10.29
N GLY A 136 -4.15 -4.11 -10.33
CA GLY A 136 -4.71 -5.02 -9.35
C GLY A 136 -4.24 -4.73 -7.92
N PHE A 137 -2.95 -4.47 -7.71
CA PHE A 137 -2.40 -4.15 -6.38
C PHE A 137 -2.93 -2.83 -5.83
N GLY A 138 -3.00 -1.77 -6.65
CA GLY A 138 -3.52 -0.48 -6.21
C GLY A 138 -4.96 -0.59 -5.70
N PHE A 139 -5.81 -1.33 -6.42
CA PHE A 139 -7.18 -1.60 -6.00
C PHE A 139 -7.27 -2.57 -4.82
N ALA A 140 -6.45 -3.62 -4.78
CA ALA A 140 -6.36 -4.56 -3.66
C ALA A 140 -5.95 -3.91 -2.33
N SER A 141 -5.27 -2.75 -2.37
CA SER A 141 -4.90 -2.00 -1.17
C SER A 141 -6.06 -1.29 -0.48
N PHE A 142 -7.18 -1.07 -1.18
CA PHE A 142 -8.29 -0.25 -0.70
C PHE A 142 -8.86 -0.70 0.65
N PRO A 143 -9.11 -2.01 0.91
CA PRO A 143 -9.62 -2.45 2.20
C PRO A 143 -8.68 -2.13 3.36
N GLY A 144 -7.37 -2.05 3.13
CA GLY A 144 -6.39 -1.67 4.16
C GLY A 144 -6.66 -0.28 4.75
N MET A 145 -7.21 0.65 3.95
CA MET A 145 -7.59 1.98 4.42
C MET A 145 -8.71 1.93 5.48
N LEU A 146 -9.57 0.91 5.45
CA LEU A 146 -10.67 0.75 6.40
C LEU A 146 -10.18 0.42 7.82
N ALA A 147 -8.91 0.05 7.99
CA ALA A 147 -8.29 -0.06 9.32
C ALA A 147 -8.04 1.31 9.98
N THR A 148 -8.01 2.40 9.20
CA THR A 148 -7.65 3.74 9.66
C THR A 148 -8.45 4.24 10.86
N PRO A 149 -9.80 4.13 10.92
CA PRO A 149 -10.56 4.58 12.08
C PRO A 149 -10.19 3.86 13.38
N LEU A 150 -9.72 2.61 13.30
CA LEU A 150 -9.33 1.82 14.48
C LEU A 150 -8.07 2.37 15.15
N ILE A 151 -7.21 3.04 14.40
CA ILE A 151 -6.06 3.76 14.94
C ILE A 151 -6.54 4.85 15.90
N LEU A 152 -7.59 5.59 15.55
CA LEU A 152 -8.12 6.65 16.40
C LEU A 152 -8.81 6.09 17.66
N ILE A 153 -9.52 4.96 17.52
CA ILE A 153 -10.11 4.25 18.67
C ILE A 153 -9.04 3.78 19.64
N SER A 154 -7.85 3.40 19.14
CA SER A 154 -6.74 2.97 20.00
C SER A 154 -6.26 4.05 20.97
N LEU A 155 -6.39 5.32 20.59
CA LEU A 155 -6.01 6.46 21.41
C LEU A 155 -6.98 6.69 22.58
N ILE A 156 -8.24 6.27 22.42
CA ILE A 156 -9.32 6.48 23.40
C ILE A 156 -9.30 5.36 24.45
N LEU A 157 -9.08 4.12 24.02
CA LEU A 157 -9.21 2.92 24.86
C LEU A 157 -7.89 2.50 25.55
N GLY A 158 -6.81 3.26 25.40
CA GLY A 158 -5.51 2.93 25.98
C GLY A 158 -4.98 1.58 25.51
N GLU A 159 -4.43 0.75 26.41
CA GLU A 159 -3.82 -0.55 26.07
C GLU A 159 -4.76 -1.51 25.34
N SER A 160 -6.03 -1.61 25.78
CA SER A 160 -7.02 -2.45 25.11
C SER A 160 -7.29 -1.97 23.67
N GLY A 161 -7.23 -0.65 23.45
CA GLY A 161 -7.32 -0.04 22.13
C GLY A 161 -6.15 -0.40 21.22
N TYR A 162 -4.93 -0.44 21.75
CA TYR A 162 -3.74 -0.86 20.99
C TYR A 162 -3.80 -2.33 20.56
N ILE A 163 -4.28 -3.21 21.44
CA ILE A 163 -4.47 -4.63 21.12
C ILE A 163 -5.51 -4.79 20.00
N LEU A 164 -6.67 -4.12 20.13
CA LEU A 164 -7.72 -4.14 19.12
C LEU A 164 -7.20 -3.64 17.77
N ASN A 165 -6.53 -2.49 17.74
CA ASN A 165 -5.94 -1.95 16.52
C ASN A 165 -4.92 -2.92 15.90
N SER A 166 -4.11 -3.59 16.71
CA SER A 166 -3.11 -4.56 16.23
C SER A 166 -3.76 -5.78 15.59
N LEU A 167 -4.77 -6.36 16.23
CA LEU A 167 -5.52 -7.51 15.71
C LEU A 167 -6.27 -7.15 14.42
N SER A 168 -6.93 -6.00 14.40
CA SER A 168 -7.64 -5.56 13.19
C SER A 168 -6.67 -5.21 12.06
N SER A 169 -5.54 -4.55 12.35
CA SER A 169 -4.51 -4.28 11.35
C SER A 169 -3.99 -5.59 10.73
N LEU A 170 -3.79 -6.63 11.54
CA LEU A 170 -3.41 -7.95 11.06
C LEU A 170 -4.51 -8.56 10.16
N ALA A 171 -5.77 -8.49 10.56
CA ALA A 171 -6.89 -8.99 9.76
C ALA A 171 -7.00 -8.29 8.40
N PHE A 172 -6.90 -6.96 8.37
CA PHE A 172 -6.89 -6.19 7.13
C PHE A 172 -5.65 -6.45 6.28
N ALA A 173 -4.48 -6.64 6.89
CA ALA A 173 -3.25 -6.99 6.17
C ALA A 173 -3.40 -8.36 5.47
N ILE A 174 -3.92 -9.37 6.18
CA ILE A 174 -4.21 -10.68 5.59
C ILE A 174 -5.19 -10.55 4.43
N TRP A 175 -6.24 -9.74 4.59
CA TRP A 175 -7.21 -9.48 3.54
C TRP A 175 -6.55 -8.86 2.29
N VAL A 176 -5.75 -7.82 2.45
CA VAL A 176 -5.02 -7.19 1.34
C VAL A 176 -4.11 -8.21 0.65
N VAL A 177 -3.36 -9.02 1.39
CA VAL A 177 -2.49 -10.07 0.83
C VAL A 177 -3.29 -11.10 0.02
N ILE A 178 -4.48 -11.49 0.49
CA ILE A 178 -5.38 -12.40 -0.26
C ILE A 178 -5.80 -11.74 -1.58
N LEU A 179 -6.16 -10.46 -1.56
CA LEU A 179 -6.54 -9.72 -2.77
C LEU A 179 -5.37 -9.55 -3.74
N GLU A 180 -4.16 -9.29 -3.24
CA GLU A 180 -2.93 -9.26 -4.06
C GLU A 180 -2.66 -10.62 -4.70
N ALA A 181 -2.84 -11.73 -3.96
CA ALA A 181 -2.72 -13.07 -4.52
C ALA A 181 -3.76 -13.33 -5.63
N ILE A 182 -5.00 -12.87 -5.45
CA ILE A 182 -6.04 -12.94 -6.50
C ILE A 182 -5.63 -12.08 -7.71
N ALA A 183 -5.13 -10.86 -7.49
CA ALA A 183 -4.67 -9.99 -8.58
C ALA A 183 -3.52 -10.63 -9.38
N ILE A 184 -2.56 -11.29 -8.71
CA ILE A 184 -1.51 -12.08 -9.38
C ILE A 184 -2.14 -13.23 -10.17
N ARG A 185 -3.07 -13.96 -9.54
CA ARG A 185 -3.72 -15.12 -10.15
C ARG A 185 -4.39 -14.75 -11.47
N GLU A 186 -5.21 -13.71 -11.45
CA GLU A 186 -5.94 -13.24 -12.62
C GLU A 186 -5.02 -12.59 -13.65
N ASN A 187 -4.04 -11.79 -13.22
CA ASN A 187 -3.14 -11.11 -14.17
C ASN A 187 -2.26 -12.08 -14.95
N TYR A 188 -1.74 -13.14 -14.31
CA TYR A 188 -0.84 -14.11 -14.94
C TYR A 188 -1.52 -15.43 -15.36
N GLN A 189 -2.83 -15.55 -15.17
CA GLN A 189 -3.60 -16.79 -15.45
C GLN A 189 -3.00 -17.99 -14.69
N PHE A 190 -2.66 -17.76 -13.43
CA PHE A 190 -2.05 -18.76 -12.56
C PHE A 190 -3.09 -19.60 -11.83
N SER A 191 -2.68 -20.78 -11.37
CA SER A 191 -3.37 -21.45 -10.28
C SER A 191 -3.12 -20.70 -8.97
N THR A 192 -4.00 -20.87 -7.97
CA THR A 192 -3.84 -20.24 -6.65
C THR A 192 -2.46 -20.53 -6.03
N GLY A 193 -1.96 -21.77 -6.13
CA GLY A 193 -0.65 -22.14 -5.60
C GLY A 193 0.51 -21.38 -6.26
N ARG A 194 0.47 -21.18 -7.59
CA ARG A 194 1.50 -20.40 -8.31
C ARG A 194 1.43 -18.92 -7.96
N ALA A 195 0.23 -18.37 -7.79
CA ALA A 195 0.05 -16.99 -7.36
C ALA A 195 0.63 -16.75 -5.94
N VAL A 196 0.30 -17.65 -5.01
CA VAL A 196 0.85 -17.60 -3.63
C VAL A 196 2.37 -17.80 -3.63
N ALA A 197 2.90 -18.73 -4.42
CA ALA A 197 4.34 -18.92 -4.55
C ALA A 197 5.03 -17.65 -5.08
N THR A 198 4.44 -16.97 -6.07
CA THR A 198 4.95 -15.70 -6.60
C THR A 198 5.03 -14.64 -5.51
N LEU A 199 3.97 -14.51 -4.71
CA LEU A 199 3.89 -13.53 -3.63
C LEU A 199 4.91 -13.83 -2.53
N ILE A 200 5.00 -15.08 -2.07
CA ILE A 200 5.95 -15.50 -1.04
C ILE A 200 7.39 -15.32 -1.52
N SER A 201 7.74 -15.79 -2.72
CA SER A 201 9.09 -15.64 -3.27
C SER A 201 9.49 -14.16 -3.39
N SER A 202 8.56 -13.31 -3.83
CA SER A 202 8.80 -11.87 -3.95
C SER A 202 9.01 -11.21 -2.58
N PHE A 203 8.20 -11.58 -1.59
CA PHE A 203 8.35 -11.10 -0.23
C PHE A 203 9.68 -11.53 0.40
N LEU A 204 10.08 -12.79 0.22
CA LEU A 204 11.36 -13.31 0.71
C LEU A 204 12.57 -12.55 0.10
N VAL A 205 12.54 -12.27 -1.20
CA VAL A 205 13.59 -11.48 -1.86
C VAL A 205 13.64 -10.06 -1.31
N LEU A 206 12.48 -9.42 -1.09
CA LEU A 206 12.41 -8.09 -0.52
C LEU A 206 12.94 -8.05 0.92
N CYS A 207 12.56 -9.04 1.74
CA CYS A 207 13.07 -9.19 3.11
C CYS A 207 14.59 -9.40 3.13
N LEU A 208 15.13 -10.24 2.24
CA LEU A 208 16.55 -10.47 2.12
C LEU A 208 17.29 -9.18 1.70
N ALA A 209 16.77 -8.45 0.71
CA ALA A 209 17.33 -7.18 0.29
C ALA A 209 17.33 -6.14 1.42
N ALA A 210 16.22 -6.01 2.15
CA ALA A 210 16.13 -5.12 3.30
C ALA A 210 17.11 -5.52 4.41
N PHE A 211 17.24 -6.82 4.71
CA PHE A 211 18.21 -7.34 5.68
C PHE A 211 19.65 -7.00 5.30
N ILE A 212 20.03 -7.19 4.03
CA ILE A 212 21.36 -6.84 3.52
C ILE A 212 21.63 -5.35 3.64
N ILE A 213 20.67 -4.50 3.26
CA ILE A 213 20.81 -3.03 3.37
C ILE A 213 21.04 -2.63 4.82
N VAL A 214 20.24 -3.15 5.76
CA VAL A 214 20.41 -2.85 7.19
C VAL A 214 21.78 -3.30 7.70
N MET A 215 22.24 -4.50 7.33
CA MET A 215 23.57 -4.99 7.69
C MET A 215 24.69 -4.08 7.16
N VAL A 216 24.63 -3.66 5.90
CA VAL A 216 25.61 -2.73 5.32
C VAL A 216 25.62 -1.39 6.05
N LEU A 217 24.44 -0.85 6.37
CA LEU A 217 24.35 0.41 7.12
C LEU A 217 24.93 0.29 8.52
N VAL A 218 24.63 -0.80 9.25
CA VAL A 218 25.19 -1.03 10.59
C VAL A 218 26.70 -1.16 10.53
N LEU A 219 27.25 -1.96 9.61
CA LEU A 219 28.70 -2.11 9.43
C LEU A 219 29.37 -0.80 9.01
N GLY A 220 28.73 0.00 8.17
CA GLY A 220 29.23 1.32 7.78
C GLY A 220 29.30 2.29 8.95
N VAL A 221 28.23 2.36 9.76
CA VAL A 221 28.18 3.23 10.95
C VAL A 221 29.21 2.79 12.00
N THR A 222 29.37 1.48 12.25
CA THR A 222 30.37 0.99 13.19
C THR A 222 31.78 1.27 12.69
N ALA A 223 32.08 1.06 11.41
CA ALA A 223 33.38 1.39 10.83
C ALA A 223 33.71 2.89 10.94
N LEU A 224 32.74 3.77 10.67
CA LEU A 224 32.91 5.22 10.86
C LEU A 224 33.17 5.59 12.32
N PHE A 225 32.44 4.97 13.25
CA PHE A 225 32.62 5.22 14.69
C PHE A 225 33.99 4.77 15.19
N PHE A 226 34.42 3.55 14.85
CA PHE A 226 35.74 3.06 15.24
C PHE A 226 36.89 3.82 14.55
N GLY A 227 36.71 4.22 13.28
CA GLY A 227 37.67 5.08 12.59
C GLY A 227 37.82 6.46 13.23
N ALA A 228 36.72 7.05 13.71
CA ALA A 228 36.73 8.32 14.44
C ALA A 228 37.39 8.21 15.83
N LEU A 229 37.33 7.04 16.49
CA LEU A 229 38.02 6.79 17.76
C LEU A 229 39.52 6.53 17.56
N ALA A 230 39.91 5.80 16.51
CA ALA A 230 41.30 5.50 16.20
C ALA A 230 42.10 6.72 15.69
N SER A 231 41.43 7.80 15.30
CA SER A 231 42.04 9.06 14.84
C SER A 231 42.18 10.12 15.94
N ARG A 232 41.80 9.81 17.19
CA ARG A 232 42.04 10.63 18.39
C ARG A 232 43.19 10.06 19.21
#